data_AF-F0XWP6-F1
#
_entry.id   AF-F0XWP6-F1
#
_cell.length_a   1.000
_cell.length_b   1.000
_cell.length_c   1.000
_cell.angle_alpha   90.00
_cell.angle_beta   90.00
_cell.angle_gamma   90.00
#
_symmetry.space_group_name_H-M   'P 1'
#
loop_
_entity.id
_entity.type
_entity.pdbx_description
1 polymer ?
#
loop_
_entity_poly.entity_id
_entity_poly.type
_entity_poly.pdbx_seq_one_letter_code
_entity_poly.pdbx_strand_id
1 'polypeptide(L)' 'ESGRWSAAEHARFVDGLQRFGRRKWIRIAEHVGTRTVIQVRSHAQKYFKKLRRTASTN' A
#
# COMPACT_ATOMS: atom_id res chain seq x y z
N GLU A 1 -0.50 16.65 -5.59
CA GLU A 1 0.82 16.36 -6.21
C GLU A 1 0.98 14.87 -6.45
N SER A 2 1.21 14.49 -7.70
CA SER A 2 1.26 13.10 -8.16
C SER A 2 2.65 12.50 -7.94
N GLY A 3 3.00 12.21 -6.69
CA GLY A 3 4.12 11.33 -6.35
C GLY A 3 3.75 9.87 -6.66
N ARG A 4 3.88 9.50 -7.94
CA ARG A 4 3.41 8.24 -8.53
C ARG A 4 4.07 7.04 -7.81
N TRP A 5 3.26 6.16 -7.22
CA TRP A 5 3.72 4.84 -6.83
C TRP A 5 4.02 4.06 -8.12
N SER A 6 5.26 3.63 -8.28
CA SER A 6 5.63 2.76 -9.41
C SER A 6 4.99 1.37 -9.25
N ALA A 7 4.87 0.64 -10.35
CA ALA A 7 4.36 -0.74 -10.31
C ALA A 7 5.20 -1.63 -9.37
N ALA A 8 6.53 -1.46 -9.37
CA ALA A 8 7.44 -2.20 -8.50
C ALA A 8 7.27 -1.84 -7.00
N GLU A 9 7.10 -0.56 -6.66
CA GLU A 9 6.81 -0.15 -5.28
C GLU A 9 5.44 -0.65 -4.82
N HIS A 10 4.45 -0.60 -5.72
CA HIS A 10 3.11 -1.10 -5.41
C HIS A 10 3.10 -2.62 -5.22
N ALA A 11 3.83 -3.37 -6.05
CA ALA A 11 4.00 -4.82 -5.89
C ALA A 11 4.61 -5.17 -4.53
N ARG A 12 5.68 -4.49 -4.12
CA ARG A 12 6.28 -4.65 -2.79
C ARG A 12 5.31 -4.27 -1.66
N PHE A 13 4.52 -3.21 -1.84
CA PHE A 13 3.49 -2.85 -0.86
C PHE A 13 2.42 -3.94 -0.70
N VAL A 14 1.97 -4.54 -1.80
CA VAL A 14 0.98 -5.63 -1.78
C VAL A 14 1.59 -6.90 -1.19
N ASP A 15 2.83 -7.24 -1.53
CA ASP A 15 3.57 -8.37 -0.93
C ASP A 15 3.71 -8.18 0.58
N GLY A 16 4.16 -7.00 1.03
CA GLY A 16 4.26 -6.66 2.45
C GLY A 16 2.91 -6.72 3.17
N LEU A 17 1.81 -6.34 2.50
CA LEU A 17 0.47 -6.48 3.03
C LEU A 17 0.05 -7.94 3.23
N GLN A 18 0.40 -8.83 2.29
CA GLN A 18 0.11 -10.27 2.40
C GLN A 18 1.00 -10.93 3.46
N ARG A 19 2.28 -10.55 3.51
CA ARG A 19 3.29 -11.17 4.38
C ARG A 19 3.20 -10.74 5.85
N PHE A 20 2.98 -9.45 6.10
CA PHE A 20 2.98 -8.89 7.47
C PHE A 20 1.59 -8.49 7.98
N GLY A 21 0.62 -8.37 7.08
CA GLY A 21 -0.74 -7.95 7.40
C GLY A 21 -0.93 -6.43 7.50
N ARG A 22 -2.20 -6.02 7.44
CA ARG A 22 -2.67 -4.61 7.36
C ARG A 22 -2.37 -3.72 8.59
N ARG A 23 -1.62 -4.18 9.59
CA ARG A 23 -1.30 -3.37 10.79
C ARG A 23 0.19 -3.14 10.98
N LYS A 24 1.04 -3.81 10.18
CA LYS A 24 2.50 -3.76 10.33
C LYS A 24 3.12 -2.78 9.33
N TRP A 25 2.68 -1.52 9.36
CA TRP A 25 3.09 -0.49 8.41
C TRP A 25 4.59 -0.19 8.42
N ILE A 26 5.24 -0.31 9.57
CA ILE A 26 6.69 -0.13 9.71
C ILE A 26 7.42 -1.17 8.87
N ARG A 27 7.09 -2.47 9.04
CA ARG A 27 7.66 -3.56 8.25
C ARG A 27 7.35 -3.45 6.76
N ILE A 28 6.16 -2.97 6.41
CA ILE A 28 5.78 -2.76 5.00
C ILE A 28 6.61 -1.62 4.39
N ALA A 29 6.84 -0.54 5.12
CA ALA A 29 7.69 0.56 4.66
C ALA A 29 9.15 0.12 4.47
N GLU A 30 9.70 -0.63 5.42
CA GLU A 30 11.03 -1.24 5.32
C GLU A 30 11.13 -2.16 4.10
N HIS A 31 10.09 -2.97 3.86
CA HIS A 31 10.05 -3.87 2.71
C HIS A 31 9.96 -3.13 1.36
N VAL A 32 9.24 -2.01 1.31
CA VAL A 32 9.20 -1.15 0.11
C VAL A 32 10.53 -0.41 -0.08
N GLY A 33 11.20 -0.01 1.01
CA GLY A 33 12.54 0.61 1.03
C GLY A 33 12.59 2.07 0.54
N THR A 34 11.70 2.47 -0.37
CA THR A 34 11.69 3.81 -0.98
C THR A 34 10.63 4.75 -0.41
N ARG A 35 9.76 4.27 0.48
CA ARG A 35 8.62 5.02 1.01
C ARG A 35 8.59 4.98 2.53
N THR A 36 8.24 6.11 3.13
CA THR A 36 8.12 6.21 4.59
C THR A 36 6.82 5.57 5.09
N VAL A 37 6.77 5.24 6.38
CA VAL A 37 5.58 4.67 7.04
C VAL A 37 4.35 5.54 6.84
N ILE A 38 4.51 6.87 6.89
CA ILE A 38 3.42 7.84 6.66
C ILE A 38 2.91 7.73 5.23
N GLN A 39 3.80 7.72 4.23
CA GLN A 39 3.43 7.58 2.81
C GLN A 39 2.72 6.25 2.53
N VAL A 40 3.21 5.16 3.11
CA VAL A 40 2.61 3.82 3.04
C VAL A 40 1.20 3.83 3.61
N ARG A 41 0.99 4.47 4.78
CA ARG A 41 -0.34 4.58 5.41
C ARG A 41 -1.32 5.39 4.57
N SER A 42 -0.89 6.54 4.03
CA SER A 42 -1.72 7.36 3.14
C SER A 42 -2.06 6.63 1.83
N HIS A 43 -1.11 5.85 1.29
CA HIS A 43 -1.35 5.01 0.12
C HIS A 43 -2.34 3.89 0.42
N ALA A 44 -2.16 3.20 1.56
CA ALA A 44 -3.05 2.14 2.02
C ALA A 44 -4.50 2.62 2.18
N GLN A 45 -4.71 3.81 2.75
CA GLN A 45 -6.04 4.40 2.84
C GLN A 45 -6.71 4.56 1.47
N LYS A 46 -6.00 5.11 0.48
CA LYS A 46 -6.52 5.27 -0.88
C LYS A 46 -6.75 3.93 -1.56
N TYR A 47 -5.81 2.99 -1.40
CA TYR A 47 -5.89 1.63 -1.93
C TYR A 47 -7.12 0.89 -1.42
N PHE A 48 -7.37 0.85 -0.10
CA PHE A 48 -8.53 0.18 0.45
C PHE A 48 -9.85 0.90 0.12
N LYS A 49 -9.84 2.23 0.01
CA LYS A 49 -11.01 2.98 -0.47
C LYS A 49 -11.36 2.60 -1.91
N LYS A 50 -10.36 2.41 -2.79
CA LYS A 50 -10.57 1.93 -4.16
C LYS A 50 -11.04 0.47 -4.16
N LEU A 51 -10.41 -0.40 -3.38
CA LEU A 51 -10.74 -1.81 -3.28
C LEU A 51 -12.21 -2.04 -2.86
N ARG A 52 -12.69 -1.26 -1.88
CA ARG A 52 -14.09 -1.30 -1.44
C ARG A 52 -15.08 -0.88 -2.53
N ARG A 53 -14.69 0.05 -3.42
CA ARG A 53 -15.54 0.50 -4.53
C ARG A 53 -15.59 -0.54 -5.65
N THR A 54 -14.45 -1.18 -5.95
CA THR A 54 -14.40 -2.24 -6.98
C THR A 54 -15.03 -3.54 -6.52
N ALA A 55 -15.10 -3.81 -5.22
CA ALA A 55 -15.76 -5.01 -4.68
C ALA A 55 -17.30 -4.93 -4.71
N SER A 56 -17.89 -3.76 -4.98
CA SER A 56 -19.36 -3.55 -5.05
C SER A 56 -19.89 -3.48 -6.49
N THR A 57 -19.14 -4.03 -7.45
CA THR A 57 -19.61 -4.19 -8.84
C THR A 57 -19.31 -5.61 -9.29
N ASN A 58 -20.10 -6.55 -8.76
CA ASN A 58 -20.57 -7.74 -9.47
C ASN A 58 -21.74 -8.35 -8.70
#